data_AF-A0A0M7MJK6-F1
#
_entry.id   AF-A0A0M7MJK6-F1
#
_cell.length_a   1.000
_cell.length_b   1.000
_cell.length_c   1.000
_cell.angle_alpha   90.00
_cell.angle_beta   90.00
_cell.angle_gamma   90.00
#
_symmetry.space_group_name_H-M   'P 1'
#
loop_
_entity.id
_entity.type
_entity.pdbx_description
1 polymer ?
#
loop_
_entity_poly.entity_id
_entity_poly.type
_entity_poly.pdbx_seq_one_letter_code
_entity_poly.pdbx_strand_id
1 'polypeptide(L)'
;MSMQSLDIKRRSATTTPPPGIREPITGSVAKLIDVSKCIGCKACQSACMEWNDLRDEIGTNVGVYDNPADLTEHSWTVMRFSEYENPQGDLEWLIRKDGCMHCEDPGCLKACPSPGAIIQYNNGIVDFHEENCIGCGYCITGCPFNVPRISKKDHKAYKCTLCSDRVAVGQEPACVKSCPTGAIVFGTKDDMKQHAAERIEDLKSRGFEQAGLYDPQGVGGTHVMYVLHHADQPGLYHGLPKDPQISPMVSLWKGIAKPLGVAAMALTALAGFFHYARVGRNEVDEEDERRAEEEIRHE
;
A
#
# COMPACT_ATOMS: atom_id res chain seq x y z
N MET A 1 3.63 15.37 14.66
CA MET A 1 2.35 15.98 15.16
C MET A 1 1.22 15.37 14.32
N SER A 2 0.58 14.30 14.80
CA SER A 2 -0.12 13.35 13.94
C SER A 2 -1.65 13.41 13.92
N MET A 3 -2.31 14.34 14.63
CA MET A 3 -3.79 14.34 14.78
C MET A 3 -4.42 15.75 14.69
N GLN A 4 -3.67 16.76 14.27
CA GLN A 4 -4.07 18.18 14.23
C GLN A 4 -5.23 18.43 13.26
N SER A 5 -5.30 17.64 12.20
CA SER A 5 -6.31 17.75 11.16
C SER A 5 -7.71 17.29 11.63
N LEU A 6 -7.78 16.40 12.63
CA LEU A 6 -9.02 15.84 13.21
C LEU A 6 -9.94 15.11 12.22
N ASP A 7 -9.36 14.57 11.14
CA ASP A 7 -10.02 13.91 10.01
C ASP A 7 -9.40 12.54 9.69
N ILE A 8 -8.80 11.88 10.68
CA ILE A 8 -8.16 10.57 10.50
C ILE A 8 -9.22 9.49 10.61
N LYS A 9 -9.39 8.71 9.53
CA LYS A 9 -10.30 7.57 9.44
C LYS A 9 -9.73 6.32 10.11
N ARG A 10 -8.46 6.00 9.81
CA ARG A 10 -7.78 4.79 10.31
C ARG A 10 -6.31 5.05 10.60
N ARG A 11 -5.76 4.24 11.51
CA ARG A 11 -4.40 4.35 12.00
C ARG A 11 -3.78 2.97 12.22
N SER A 12 -2.53 2.77 11.79
CA SER A 12 -1.83 1.50 11.98
C SER A 12 -1.66 1.13 13.44
N ALA A 13 -1.65 -0.18 13.73
CA ALA A 13 -1.40 -0.79 15.05
C ALA A 13 -2.12 -0.09 16.23
N THR A 14 -3.37 0.32 16.01
CA THR A 14 -4.19 1.01 17.02
C THR A 14 -5.53 0.31 17.15
N THR A 15 -5.97 0.05 18.38
CA THR A 15 -7.29 -0.55 18.69
C THR A 15 -8.34 0.49 19.07
N THR A 16 -7.91 1.71 19.39
CA THR A 16 -8.79 2.82 19.73
C THR A 16 -9.19 3.62 18.48
N PRO A 17 -10.42 4.15 18.43
CA PRO A 17 -10.84 5.01 17.34
C PRO A 17 -10.04 6.34 17.36
N PRO A 18 -9.55 6.81 16.20
CA PRO A 18 -8.95 8.14 16.10
C PRO A 18 -10.01 9.26 16.25
N PRO A 19 -9.61 10.49 16.61
CA PRO A 19 -10.49 11.65 16.54
C PRO A 19 -10.84 11.95 15.07
N GLY A 20 -12.15 12.00 14.76
CA GLY A 20 -12.66 12.11 13.39
C GLY A 20 -13.87 13.03 13.26
N ILE A 21 -13.86 14.18 13.96
CA ILE A 21 -14.99 15.13 13.92
C ILE A 21 -15.08 15.89 12.59
N ARG A 22 -13.98 15.97 11.82
CA ARG A 22 -13.96 16.66 10.53
C ARG A 22 -14.12 15.66 9.39
N GLU A 23 -15.18 15.85 8.62
CA GLU A 23 -15.45 15.09 7.41
C GLU A 23 -15.46 16.03 6.20
N PRO A 24 -14.89 15.62 5.06
CA PRO A 24 -14.92 16.42 3.84
C PRO A 24 -16.36 16.49 3.30
N ILE A 25 -16.89 17.71 3.18
CA ILE A 25 -18.25 17.97 2.67
C ILE A 25 -18.42 17.43 1.25
N THR A 26 -17.36 17.51 0.43
CA THR A 26 -17.36 17.07 -0.97
C THR A 26 -17.08 15.56 -1.14
N GLY A 27 -17.02 14.82 -0.03
CA GLY A 27 -16.65 13.40 -0.05
C GLY A 27 -15.16 13.16 -0.27
N SER A 28 -14.84 11.95 -0.70
CA SER A 28 -13.45 11.52 -0.92
C SER A 28 -12.88 12.01 -2.25
N VAL A 29 -11.56 12.17 -2.32
CA VAL A 29 -10.88 12.62 -3.55
C VAL A 29 -10.31 11.43 -4.32
N ALA A 30 -10.14 11.56 -5.63
CA ALA A 30 -9.41 10.56 -6.41
C ALA A 30 -8.61 11.20 -7.55
N LYS A 31 -7.56 10.50 -7.94
CA LYS A 31 -6.81 10.75 -9.18
C LYS A 31 -7.20 9.69 -10.21
N LEU A 32 -7.67 10.12 -11.38
CA LEU A 32 -7.92 9.23 -12.51
C LEU A 32 -6.77 9.35 -13.51
N ILE A 33 -6.24 8.21 -13.93
CA ILE A 33 -5.16 8.12 -14.92
C ILE A 33 -5.72 7.41 -16.15
N ASP A 34 -6.01 8.16 -17.20
CA ASP A 34 -6.40 7.65 -18.49
C ASP A 34 -5.16 7.27 -19.31
N VAL A 35 -4.83 5.98 -19.35
CA VAL A 35 -3.64 5.50 -20.07
C VAL A 35 -3.78 5.66 -21.59
N SER A 36 -5.00 5.83 -22.10
CA SER A 36 -5.26 6.07 -23.52
C SER A 36 -4.93 7.48 -24.01
N LYS A 37 -4.70 8.42 -23.08
CA LYS A 37 -4.20 9.77 -23.35
C LYS A 37 -2.73 9.94 -22.96
N CYS A 38 -2.13 8.92 -22.34
CA CYS A 38 -0.76 8.99 -21.84
C CYS A 38 0.23 8.91 -23.00
N ILE A 39 1.16 9.87 -23.04
CA ILE A 39 2.21 9.94 -24.07
C ILE A 39 3.60 9.56 -23.54
N GLY A 40 3.69 9.01 -22.32
CA GLY A 40 4.97 8.57 -21.75
C GLY A 40 6.02 9.65 -21.50
N CYS A 41 5.65 10.94 -21.48
CA CYS A 41 6.59 12.07 -21.38
C CYS A 41 7.37 12.17 -20.05
N LYS A 42 6.99 11.40 -19.03
CA LYS A 42 7.56 11.43 -17.67
C LYS A 42 7.47 12.77 -16.92
N ALA A 43 6.72 13.77 -17.42
CA ALA A 43 6.50 15.03 -16.72
C ALA A 43 5.92 14.86 -15.31
N CYS A 44 5.14 13.79 -15.09
CA CYS A 44 4.63 13.44 -13.78
C CYS A 44 5.71 12.94 -12.80
N GLN A 45 6.80 12.32 -13.27
CA GLN A 45 7.95 11.95 -12.45
C GLN A 45 8.71 13.20 -12.03
N SER A 46 9.07 14.05 -12.99
CA SER A 46 9.81 15.29 -12.74
C SER A 46 9.05 16.23 -11.80
N ALA A 47 7.75 16.45 -12.02
CA ALA A 47 6.95 17.30 -11.14
C ALA A 47 6.77 16.71 -9.72
N CYS A 48 6.68 15.38 -9.61
CA CYS A 48 6.63 14.72 -8.30
C CYS A 48 7.93 14.90 -7.53
N MET A 49 9.08 14.69 -8.19
CA MET A 49 10.39 14.88 -7.58
C MET A 49 10.62 16.35 -7.22
N GLU A 50 10.23 17.27 -8.09
CA GLU A 50 10.40 18.70 -7.85
C GLU A 50 9.57 19.22 -6.69
N TRP A 51 8.29 18.84 -6.60
CA TRP A 51 7.43 19.28 -5.52
C TRP A 51 7.83 18.72 -4.15
N ASN A 52 8.28 17.46 -4.11
CA ASN A 52 8.60 16.77 -2.86
C ASN A 52 10.10 16.85 -2.50
N ASP A 53 10.87 17.72 -3.15
CA ASP A 53 12.31 17.90 -2.93
C ASP A 53 13.12 16.59 -3.01
N LEU A 54 12.75 15.71 -3.96
CA LEU A 54 13.40 14.42 -4.17
C LEU A 54 14.35 14.47 -5.37
N ARG A 55 15.43 13.69 -5.29
CA ARG A 55 16.35 13.41 -6.40
C ARG A 55 16.82 11.97 -6.27
N ASP A 56 16.54 11.17 -7.29
CA ASP A 56 17.08 9.81 -7.40
C ASP A 56 18.47 9.85 -8.07
N GLU A 57 19.18 8.72 -7.99
CA GLU A 57 20.46 8.57 -8.67
C GLU A 57 20.27 8.62 -10.20
N ILE A 58 21.32 9.08 -10.90
CA ILE A 58 21.35 9.02 -12.36
C ILE A 58 21.49 7.56 -12.77
N GLY A 59 20.39 6.98 -13.28
CA GLY A 59 20.36 5.59 -13.72
C GLY A 59 21.09 5.35 -15.04
N THR A 60 21.08 4.09 -15.47
CA THR A 60 21.60 3.66 -16.78
C THR A 60 20.47 3.23 -17.70
N ASN A 61 20.70 3.26 -19.01
CA ASN A 61 19.78 2.68 -19.98
C ASN A 61 20.11 1.18 -20.16
N VAL A 62 19.11 0.31 -20.04
CA VAL A 62 19.23 -1.16 -20.16
C VAL A 62 18.46 -1.73 -21.36
N GLY A 63 18.20 -0.90 -22.38
CA GLY A 63 17.45 -1.27 -23.58
C GLY A 63 15.96 -0.96 -23.54
N VAL A 64 15.47 -0.28 -22.49
CA VAL A 64 14.07 0.13 -22.35
C VAL A 64 13.97 1.61 -21.97
N TYR A 65 12.78 2.19 -22.17
CA TYR A 65 12.51 3.59 -21.83
C TYR A 65 12.29 3.80 -20.32
N ASP A 66 11.94 2.76 -19.58
CA ASP A 66 11.71 2.78 -18.13
C ASP A 66 12.96 3.31 -17.40
N ASN A 67 12.83 4.47 -16.76
CA ASN A 67 13.90 5.07 -15.96
C ASN A 67 13.32 6.15 -15.03
N PRO A 68 13.52 6.08 -13.71
CA PRO A 68 14.11 4.95 -12.96
C PRO A 68 13.37 3.62 -13.22
N ALA A 69 14.08 2.50 -13.10
CA ALA A 69 13.55 1.18 -13.46
C ALA A 69 12.44 0.69 -12.51
N ASP A 70 12.44 1.18 -11.26
CA ASP A 70 11.42 0.90 -10.27
C ASP A 70 11.19 2.12 -9.37
N LEU A 71 10.13 2.08 -8.57
CA LEU A 71 9.95 2.99 -7.45
C LEU A 71 11.14 2.88 -6.48
N THR A 72 11.52 4.01 -5.89
CA THR A 72 12.56 4.09 -4.84
C THR A 72 12.08 5.01 -3.71
N GLU A 73 12.89 5.17 -2.66
CA GLU A 73 12.66 6.19 -1.64
C GLU A 73 12.70 7.63 -2.18
N HIS A 74 13.25 7.85 -3.38
CA HIS A 74 13.36 9.15 -4.05
C HIS A 74 12.49 9.25 -5.32
N SER A 75 11.99 8.13 -5.83
CA SER A 75 11.11 8.05 -7.02
C SER A 75 9.75 7.48 -6.65
N TRP A 76 8.86 8.35 -6.16
CA TRP A 76 7.54 7.96 -5.65
C TRP A 76 6.50 7.65 -6.74
N THR A 77 6.85 7.89 -7.99
CA THR A 77 6.09 7.48 -9.17
C THR A 77 7.05 7.29 -10.34
N VAL A 78 6.77 6.29 -11.18
CA VAL A 78 7.54 6.00 -12.40
C VAL A 78 6.60 5.69 -13.56
N MET A 79 7.02 5.97 -14.79
CA MET A 79 6.33 5.53 -15.99
C MET A 79 6.83 4.14 -16.36
N ARG A 80 5.89 3.22 -16.60
CA ARG A 80 6.13 1.86 -17.04
C ARG A 80 5.67 1.67 -18.47
N PHE A 81 6.52 1.09 -19.29
CA PHE A 81 6.26 0.90 -20.72
C PHE A 81 6.09 -0.60 -21.01
N SER A 82 5.20 -0.94 -21.94
CA SER A 82 4.97 -2.32 -22.39
C SER A 82 4.64 -2.32 -23.87
N GLU A 83 5.44 -3.03 -24.65
CA GLU A 83 5.18 -3.30 -26.06
C GLU A 83 4.32 -4.56 -26.15
N TYR A 84 3.22 -4.49 -26.87
CA TYR A 84 2.25 -5.57 -27.00
C TYR A 84 1.81 -5.68 -28.45
N GLU A 85 2.00 -6.85 -29.06
CA GLU A 85 1.37 -7.17 -30.34
C GLU A 85 -0.01 -7.74 -30.07
N ASN A 86 -1.05 -7.04 -30.53
CA ASN A 86 -2.43 -7.49 -30.34
C ASN A 86 -2.76 -8.68 -31.28
N PRO A 87 -3.87 -9.41 -31.06
CA PRO A 87 -4.21 -10.56 -31.90
C PRO A 87 -4.45 -10.24 -33.38
N GLN A 88 -4.64 -8.96 -33.72
CA GLN A 88 -4.79 -8.46 -35.08
C GLN A 88 -3.44 -8.21 -35.77
N GLY A 89 -2.32 -8.27 -35.02
CA GLY A 89 -0.96 -8.05 -35.53
C GLY A 89 -0.49 -6.59 -35.46
N ASP A 90 -1.26 -5.70 -34.83
CA ASP A 90 -0.84 -4.32 -34.63
C ASP A 90 0.01 -4.20 -33.35
N LEU A 91 1.06 -3.38 -33.41
CA LEU A 91 1.88 -3.03 -32.25
C LEU A 91 1.20 -1.93 -31.43
N GLU A 92 0.96 -2.23 -30.16
CA GLU A 92 0.49 -1.29 -29.16
C GLU A 92 1.61 -0.97 -28.16
N TRP A 93 1.78 0.32 -27.86
CA TRP A 93 2.66 0.76 -26.79
C TRP A 93 1.84 1.20 -25.58
N LEU A 94 1.72 0.30 -24.60
CA LEU A 94 0.91 0.48 -23.41
C LEU A 94 1.74 1.14 -22.31
N ILE A 95 1.43 2.40 -22.01
CA ILE A 95 2.22 3.23 -21.11
C ILE A 95 1.40 3.57 -19.86
N ARG A 96 1.88 3.16 -18.69
CA ARG A 96 1.18 3.35 -17.42
C ARG A 96 2.04 4.09 -16.41
N LYS A 97 1.48 5.12 -15.79
CA LYS A 97 2.06 5.74 -14.59
C LYS A 97 1.84 4.83 -13.40
N ASP A 98 2.90 4.49 -12.67
CA ASP A 98 2.86 3.62 -11.50
C ASP A 98 3.19 4.37 -10.19
N GLY A 99 2.65 3.88 -9.07
CA GLY A 99 2.80 4.47 -7.75
C GLY A 99 1.71 4.03 -6.78
N CYS A 100 1.58 4.72 -5.64
CA CYS A 100 0.56 4.37 -4.64
C CYS A 100 -0.86 4.47 -5.19
N MET A 101 -1.65 3.43 -4.93
CA MET A 101 -3.07 3.36 -5.30
C MET A 101 -3.99 4.04 -4.29
N HIS A 102 -3.49 4.41 -3.11
CA HIS A 102 -4.27 4.95 -1.99
C HIS A 102 -5.56 4.13 -1.77
N CYS A 103 -5.38 2.86 -1.42
CA CYS A 103 -6.49 1.91 -1.33
C CYS A 103 -7.48 2.28 -0.22
N GLU A 104 -8.76 1.97 -0.44
CA GLU A 104 -9.80 2.12 0.56
C GLU A 104 -9.72 1.04 1.64
N ASP A 105 -9.05 -0.09 1.42
CA ASP A 105 -8.52 -0.99 2.47
C ASP A 105 -7.01 -1.21 2.26
N PRO A 106 -6.15 -0.31 2.80
CA PRO A 106 -4.72 -0.35 2.57
C PRO A 106 -4.06 -1.47 3.36
N GLY A 107 -3.61 -2.50 2.64
CA GLY A 107 -2.85 -3.60 3.22
C GLY A 107 -1.55 -3.17 3.91
N CYS A 108 -0.92 -2.06 3.46
CA CYS A 108 0.24 -1.49 4.15
C CYS A 108 -0.11 -1.04 5.58
N LEU A 109 -1.25 -0.38 5.78
CA LEU A 109 -1.75 0.03 7.10
C LEU A 109 -2.06 -1.18 7.97
N LYS A 110 -2.77 -2.18 7.40
CA LYS A 110 -3.15 -3.42 8.10
C LYS A 110 -1.93 -4.22 8.57
N ALA A 111 -0.86 -4.27 7.77
CA ALA A 111 0.36 -4.99 8.10
C ALA A 111 1.27 -4.25 9.10
N CYS A 112 1.25 -2.91 9.10
CA CYS A 112 2.19 -2.10 9.87
C CYS A 112 2.05 -2.33 11.39
N PRO A 113 3.15 -2.67 12.10
CA PRO A 113 3.11 -2.95 13.52
C PRO A 113 3.34 -1.71 14.40
N SER A 114 3.70 -0.56 13.81
CA SER A 114 4.00 0.66 14.57
C SER A 114 2.77 1.56 14.68
N PRO A 115 2.35 1.96 15.90
CA PRO A 115 1.16 2.79 16.10
C PRO A 115 1.25 4.14 15.40
N GLY A 116 0.37 4.37 14.43
CA GLY A 116 0.30 5.66 13.71
C GLY A 116 1.46 5.99 12.78
N ALA A 117 2.25 5.01 12.36
CA ALA A 117 3.20 5.17 11.27
C ALA A 117 2.51 5.26 9.89
N ILE A 118 1.30 4.70 9.77
CA ILE A 118 0.48 4.81 8.56
C ILE A 118 -0.92 5.23 8.98
N ILE A 119 -1.45 6.24 8.30
CA ILE A 119 -2.79 6.76 8.52
C ILE A 119 -3.59 6.76 7.21
N GLN A 120 -4.91 6.78 7.35
CA GLN A 120 -5.83 7.10 6.26
C GLN A 120 -6.69 8.27 6.70
N TYR A 121 -6.71 9.33 5.90
CA TYR A 121 -7.59 10.49 6.06
C TYR A 121 -9.01 10.19 5.57
N ASN A 122 -10.00 10.95 6.06
CA ASN A 122 -11.40 10.82 5.67
C ASN A 122 -11.65 11.09 4.17
N ASN A 123 -10.78 11.85 3.52
CA ASN A 123 -10.82 12.08 2.08
C ASN A 123 -10.25 10.92 1.23
N GLY A 124 -9.76 9.84 1.86
CA GLY A 124 -9.23 8.65 1.19
C GLY A 124 -7.70 8.58 1.07
N ILE A 125 -6.99 9.67 1.38
CA ILE A 125 -5.53 9.67 1.29
C ILE A 125 -4.93 8.75 2.36
N VAL A 126 -4.19 7.74 1.91
CA VAL A 126 -3.30 6.95 2.77
C VAL A 126 -1.92 7.58 2.82
N ASP A 127 -1.43 7.95 4.00
CA ASP A 127 -0.15 8.64 4.18
C ASP A 127 0.73 8.02 5.28
N PHE A 128 2.03 8.28 5.22
CA PHE A 128 3.01 7.78 6.18
C PHE A 128 3.43 8.91 7.13
N HIS A 129 3.57 8.57 8.41
CA HIS A 129 4.13 9.46 9.43
C HIS A 129 5.47 8.87 9.87
N GLU A 130 6.54 9.40 9.30
CA GLU A 130 7.90 8.87 9.42
C GLU A 130 8.40 8.89 10.86
N GLU A 131 7.92 9.82 11.69
CA GLU A 131 8.19 9.93 13.12
C GLU A 131 7.87 8.64 13.90
N ASN A 132 6.88 7.86 13.45
CA ASN A 132 6.51 6.59 14.06
C ASN A 132 7.05 5.37 13.29
N CYS A 133 7.62 5.56 12.11
CA CYS A 133 8.07 4.44 11.28
C CYS A 133 9.35 3.81 11.86
N ILE A 134 9.38 2.47 11.94
CA ILE A 134 10.49 1.69 12.52
C ILE A 134 11.29 0.90 11.47
N GLY A 135 11.05 1.13 10.17
CA GLY A 135 11.83 0.50 9.10
C GLY A 135 11.62 -1.00 8.88
N CYS A 136 10.64 -1.63 9.53
CA CYS A 136 10.47 -3.10 9.50
C CYS A 136 10.09 -3.72 8.14
N GLY A 137 9.70 -2.92 7.13
CA GLY A 137 9.33 -3.42 5.80
C GLY A 137 7.97 -4.13 5.69
N TYR A 138 7.21 -4.34 6.77
CA TYR A 138 5.91 -5.04 6.70
C TYR A 138 4.88 -4.36 5.77
N CYS A 139 5.00 -3.05 5.58
CA CYS A 139 4.16 -2.31 4.64
C CYS A 139 4.38 -2.76 3.18
N ILE A 140 5.57 -3.25 2.82
CA ILE A 140 5.91 -3.79 1.50
C ILE A 140 5.15 -5.09 1.29
N THR A 141 5.33 -6.07 2.19
CA THR A 141 4.64 -7.37 2.14
C THR A 141 3.12 -7.22 2.20
N GLY A 142 2.62 -6.22 2.93
CA GLY A 142 1.20 -5.95 3.04
C GLY A 142 0.60 -5.27 1.81
N CYS A 143 1.39 -4.63 0.95
CA CYS A 143 0.89 -3.87 -0.20
C CYS A 143 0.67 -4.78 -1.42
N PRO A 144 -0.57 -4.94 -1.91
CA PRO A 144 -0.86 -5.78 -3.08
C PRO A 144 -0.23 -5.26 -4.39
N PHE A 145 0.23 -4.01 -4.38
CA PHE A 145 0.83 -3.31 -5.53
C PHE A 145 2.34 -3.14 -5.40
N ASN A 146 2.96 -3.67 -4.33
CA ASN A 146 4.40 -3.53 -4.07
C ASN A 146 4.91 -2.08 -4.18
N VAL A 147 4.25 -1.13 -3.51
CA VAL A 147 4.55 0.31 -3.63
C VAL A 147 5.57 0.84 -2.62
N PRO A 148 5.47 0.57 -1.30
CA PRO A 148 6.37 1.20 -0.34
C PRO A 148 7.83 0.86 -0.61
N ARG A 149 8.74 1.82 -0.39
CA ARG A 149 10.20 1.63 -0.49
C ARG A 149 10.85 2.10 0.79
N ILE A 150 11.81 1.34 1.32
CA ILE A 150 12.55 1.70 2.54
C ILE A 150 13.79 2.47 2.13
N SER A 151 13.95 3.68 2.67
CA SER A 151 15.17 4.46 2.50
C SER A 151 16.34 3.81 3.21
N LYS A 152 17.47 3.73 2.50
CA LYS A 152 18.74 3.28 3.11
C LYS A 152 19.35 4.33 4.05
N LYS A 153 18.92 5.60 3.95
CA LYS A 153 19.49 6.73 4.69
C LYS A 153 18.96 6.85 6.11
N ASP A 154 17.66 6.73 6.29
CA ASP A 154 16.98 6.97 7.58
C ASP A 154 16.13 5.78 8.05
N HIS A 155 16.13 4.68 7.26
CA HIS A 155 15.37 3.48 7.52
C HIS A 155 13.86 3.73 7.67
N LYS A 156 13.32 4.74 6.99
CA LYS A 156 11.88 5.00 6.92
C LYS A 156 11.31 4.54 5.58
N ALA A 157 10.00 4.29 5.57
CA ALA A 157 9.30 3.92 4.35
C ALA A 157 8.79 5.20 3.68
N TYR A 158 8.89 5.27 2.35
CA TYR A 158 8.38 6.37 1.53
C TYR A 158 7.56 5.84 0.35
N LYS A 159 6.66 6.69 -0.15
CA LYS A 159 5.79 6.45 -1.30
C LYS A 159 5.07 7.74 -1.70
N CYS A 160 4.30 7.71 -2.79
CA CYS A 160 3.36 8.77 -3.13
C CYS A 160 2.39 9.08 -1.97
N THR A 161 2.23 10.36 -1.66
CA THR A 161 1.37 10.93 -0.60
C THR A 161 0.05 11.47 -1.15
N LEU A 162 -0.22 11.28 -2.45
CA LEU A 162 -1.24 12.01 -3.21
C LEU A 162 -1.10 13.54 -3.12
N CYS A 163 0.09 14.05 -2.79
CA CYS A 163 0.31 15.45 -2.43
C CYS A 163 -0.67 15.92 -1.35
N SER A 164 -0.76 15.17 -0.25
CA SER A 164 -1.62 15.47 0.90
C SER A 164 -1.48 16.90 1.39
N ASP A 165 -0.26 17.42 1.37
CA ASP A 165 0.12 18.81 1.65
C ASP A 165 -0.57 19.83 0.72
N ARG A 166 -0.61 19.58 -0.59
CA ARG A 166 -1.30 20.43 -1.58
C ARG A 166 -2.82 20.30 -1.45
N VAL A 167 -3.30 19.06 -1.34
CA VAL A 167 -4.73 18.76 -1.29
C VAL A 167 -5.37 19.36 -0.03
N ALA A 168 -4.67 19.34 1.10
CA ALA A 168 -5.13 19.93 2.36
C ALA A 168 -5.41 21.44 2.26
N VAL A 169 -4.80 22.14 1.30
CA VAL A 169 -4.99 23.58 1.06
C VAL A 169 -5.72 23.88 -0.26
N GLY A 170 -6.44 22.90 -0.80
CA GLY A 170 -7.28 23.07 -1.98
C GLY A 170 -6.54 23.10 -3.32
N GLN A 171 -5.29 22.64 -3.36
CA GLN A 171 -4.53 22.50 -4.62
C GLN A 171 -4.51 21.05 -5.09
N GLU A 172 -4.63 20.85 -6.39
CA GLU A 172 -4.47 19.52 -6.99
C GLU A 172 -3.00 19.01 -6.93
N PRO A 173 -2.77 17.68 -6.98
CA PRO A 173 -1.43 17.11 -6.95
C PRO A 173 -0.50 17.61 -8.07
N ALA A 174 0.80 17.72 -7.79
CA ALA A 174 1.78 18.25 -8.76
C ALA A 174 1.79 17.47 -10.09
N CYS A 175 1.74 16.14 -10.01
CA CYS A 175 1.70 15.27 -11.20
C CYS A 175 0.40 15.35 -12.00
N VAL A 176 -0.69 15.82 -11.40
CA VAL A 176 -1.96 16.09 -12.10
C VAL A 176 -1.80 17.39 -12.89
N LYS A 177 -1.40 18.47 -12.19
CA LYS A 177 -1.22 19.80 -12.77
C LYS A 177 -0.21 19.83 -13.93
N SER A 178 0.82 18.98 -13.88
CA SER A 178 1.88 18.95 -14.90
C SER A 178 1.56 18.08 -16.13
N CYS A 179 0.45 17.34 -16.15
CA CYS A 179 0.16 16.40 -17.23
C CYS A 179 -0.20 17.14 -18.52
N PRO A 180 0.62 17.06 -19.59
CA PRO A 180 0.44 17.90 -20.78
C PRO A 180 -0.79 17.53 -21.61
N THR A 181 -1.23 16.28 -21.53
CA THR A 181 -2.36 15.76 -22.33
C THR A 181 -3.67 15.65 -21.56
N GLY A 182 -3.67 16.03 -20.27
CA GLY A 182 -4.82 15.78 -19.39
C GLY A 182 -5.11 14.28 -19.19
N ALA A 183 -4.12 13.41 -19.38
CA ALA A 183 -4.23 11.98 -19.06
C ALA A 183 -4.40 11.73 -17.56
N ILE A 184 -3.99 12.67 -16.72
CA ILE A 184 -4.13 12.59 -15.28
C ILE A 184 -5.07 13.72 -14.86
N VAL A 185 -6.19 13.36 -14.26
CA VAL A 185 -7.18 14.32 -13.72
C VAL A 185 -7.45 14.01 -12.25
N PHE A 186 -7.97 15.00 -11.52
CA PHE A 186 -8.20 14.92 -10.07
C PHE A 186 -9.50 15.64 -9.70
N GLY A 187 -10.20 15.11 -8.71
CA GLY A 187 -11.45 15.68 -8.21
C GLY A 187 -12.04 14.79 -7.13
N THR A 188 -13.36 14.90 -6.91
CA THR A 188 -14.06 13.95 -6.05
C THR A 188 -14.04 12.56 -6.70
N LYS A 189 -14.05 11.50 -5.88
CA LYS A 189 -14.01 10.14 -6.40
C LYS A 189 -15.20 9.83 -7.31
N ASP A 190 -16.37 10.38 -7.00
CA ASP A 190 -17.58 10.18 -7.79
C ASP A 190 -17.49 10.89 -9.15
N ASP A 191 -17.03 12.15 -9.19
CA ASP A 191 -16.80 12.86 -10.45
C ASP A 191 -15.74 12.15 -11.32
N MET A 192 -14.71 11.59 -10.70
CA MET A 192 -13.69 10.82 -11.41
C MET A 192 -14.25 9.51 -11.98
N LYS A 193 -15.20 8.86 -11.30
CA LYS A 193 -15.90 7.69 -11.85
C LYS A 193 -16.80 8.06 -13.02
N GLN A 194 -17.50 9.19 -12.93
CA GLN A 194 -18.29 9.71 -14.05
C GLN A 194 -17.41 10.05 -15.26
N HIS A 195 -16.31 10.78 -15.05
CA HIS A 195 -15.35 11.11 -16.11
C HIS A 195 -14.78 9.85 -16.77
N ALA A 196 -14.49 8.81 -15.97
CA ALA A 196 -14.05 7.52 -16.50
C ALA A 196 -15.13 6.85 -17.35
N ALA A 197 -16.40 6.87 -16.92
CA ALA A 197 -17.50 6.27 -17.67
C ALA A 197 -17.66 6.89 -19.07
N GLU A 198 -17.64 8.22 -19.17
CA GLU A 198 -17.69 8.94 -20.44
C GLU A 198 -16.52 8.55 -21.36
N ARG A 199 -15.31 8.45 -20.79
CA ARG A 199 -14.13 8.05 -21.57
C ARG A 199 -14.20 6.59 -22.03
N ILE A 200 -14.75 5.70 -21.22
CA ILE A 200 -14.91 4.28 -21.58
C ILE A 200 -15.89 4.13 -22.73
N GLU A 201 -16.98 4.88 -22.76
CA GLU A 201 -17.92 4.89 -23.88
C GLU A 201 -17.24 5.36 -25.17
N ASP A 202 -16.46 6.44 -25.11
CA ASP A 202 -15.67 6.92 -26.26
C ASP A 202 -14.65 5.88 -26.74
N LEU A 203 -13.94 5.19 -25.84
CA LEU A 203 -13.00 4.12 -26.20
C LEU A 203 -13.71 2.93 -26.86
N LYS A 204 -14.85 2.52 -26.32
CA LYS A 204 -15.67 1.45 -26.90
C LYS A 204 -16.15 1.80 -28.31
N SER A 205 -16.53 3.06 -28.54
CA SER A 205 -16.93 3.54 -29.86
C SER A 205 -15.80 3.47 -30.90
N ARG A 206 -14.54 3.42 -30.46
CA ARG A 206 -13.33 3.32 -31.28
C ARG A 206 -12.81 1.89 -31.44
N GLY A 207 -13.55 0.88 -30.98
CA GLY A 207 -13.21 -0.53 -31.12
C GLY A 207 -12.55 -1.19 -29.90
N PHE A 208 -12.34 -0.46 -28.80
CA PHE A 208 -11.84 -1.04 -27.54
C PHE A 208 -13.00 -1.60 -26.70
N GLU A 209 -13.58 -2.73 -27.12
CA GLU A 209 -14.76 -3.33 -26.47
C GLU A 209 -14.55 -3.63 -24.98
N GLN A 210 -13.32 -4.00 -24.61
CA GLN A 210 -12.91 -4.31 -23.24
C GLN A 210 -12.39 -3.09 -22.46
N ALA A 211 -12.61 -1.87 -22.95
CA ALA A 211 -12.25 -0.68 -22.22
C ALA A 211 -13.04 -0.60 -20.90
N GLY A 212 -12.36 -0.15 -19.84
CA GLY A 212 -12.95 -0.18 -18.51
C GLY A 212 -12.19 0.62 -17.46
N LEU A 213 -12.86 0.81 -16.33
CA LEU A 213 -12.31 1.45 -15.14
C LEU A 213 -11.64 0.41 -14.25
N TYR A 214 -10.37 0.63 -13.94
CA TYR A 214 -9.64 -0.12 -12.93
C TYR A 214 -9.80 0.56 -11.55
N ASP A 215 -10.75 0.03 -10.76
CA ASP A 215 -11.04 0.40 -9.36
C ASP A 215 -11.26 -0.90 -8.54
N PRO A 216 -10.18 -1.61 -8.16
CA PRO A 216 -10.26 -3.00 -7.72
C PRO A 216 -10.96 -3.17 -6.37
N GLN A 217 -12.03 -3.98 -6.36
CA GLN A 217 -12.86 -4.20 -5.18
C GLN A 217 -12.19 -5.06 -4.10
N GLY A 218 -11.19 -5.88 -4.44
CA GLY A 218 -10.40 -6.66 -3.48
C GLY A 218 -9.65 -5.83 -2.43
N VAL A 219 -9.53 -4.52 -2.65
CA VAL A 219 -9.02 -3.52 -1.68
C VAL A 219 -10.04 -2.43 -1.36
N GLY A 220 -11.34 -2.68 -1.56
CA GLY A 220 -12.43 -1.72 -1.33
C GLY A 220 -12.52 -0.58 -2.36
N GLY A 221 -11.80 -0.70 -3.47
CA GLY A 221 -11.55 0.39 -4.41
C GLY A 221 -10.32 1.23 -4.05
N THR A 222 -9.96 2.16 -4.92
CA THR A 222 -8.73 2.95 -4.84
C THR A 222 -9.01 4.45 -5.03
N HIS A 223 -8.15 5.30 -4.46
CA HIS A 223 -8.18 6.76 -4.70
C HIS A 223 -7.20 7.18 -5.81
N VAL A 224 -6.55 6.20 -6.44
CA VAL A 224 -5.94 6.34 -7.77
C VAL A 224 -6.51 5.24 -8.64
N MET A 225 -7.18 5.62 -9.73
CA MET A 225 -7.88 4.70 -10.64
C MET A 225 -7.31 4.84 -12.06
N TYR A 226 -7.50 3.83 -12.90
CA TYR A 226 -7.09 3.90 -14.31
C TYR A 226 -8.29 3.74 -15.24
N VAL A 227 -8.29 4.44 -16.37
CA VAL A 227 -9.03 4.00 -17.57
C VAL A 227 -8.06 3.20 -18.42
N LEU A 228 -8.45 1.98 -18.81
CA LEU A 228 -7.64 1.06 -19.61
C LEU A 228 -8.35 0.74 -20.92
N HIS A 229 -7.58 0.54 -21.99
CA HIS A 229 -8.08 0.01 -23.26
C HIS A 229 -8.49 -1.46 -23.12
N HIS A 230 -7.66 -2.23 -22.41
CA HIS A 230 -7.80 -3.67 -22.17
C HIS A 230 -7.99 -3.93 -20.67
N ALA A 231 -9.15 -3.55 -20.12
CA ALA A 231 -9.43 -3.68 -18.69
C ALA A 231 -9.63 -5.15 -18.24
N ASP A 232 -9.89 -6.05 -19.18
CA ASP A 232 -9.93 -7.50 -19.00
C ASP A 232 -8.53 -8.11 -18.75
N GLN A 233 -7.48 -7.43 -19.23
CA GLN A 233 -6.08 -7.85 -19.17
C GLN A 233 -5.17 -6.74 -18.60
N PRO A 234 -5.39 -6.28 -17.36
CA PRO A 234 -4.57 -5.23 -16.75
C PRO A 234 -3.09 -5.61 -16.68
N GLY A 235 -2.77 -6.91 -16.63
CA GLY A 235 -1.38 -7.41 -16.65
C GLY A 235 -0.55 -6.94 -17.85
N LEU A 236 -1.19 -6.61 -18.99
CA LEU A 236 -0.52 -6.04 -20.16
C LEU A 236 0.14 -4.69 -19.87
N TYR A 237 -0.39 -3.93 -18.91
CA TYR A 237 0.15 -2.65 -18.48
C TYR A 237 1.28 -2.85 -17.46
N HIS A 238 2.36 -3.51 -17.86
CA HIS A 238 3.54 -3.78 -17.04
C HIS A 238 3.17 -4.44 -15.69
N GLY A 239 2.43 -5.54 -15.74
CA GLY A 239 2.14 -6.36 -14.57
C GLY A 239 1.15 -5.75 -13.56
N LEU A 240 0.28 -4.83 -13.98
CA LEU A 240 -0.79 -4.35 -13.10
C LEU A 240 -1.68 -5.54 -12.67
N PRO A 241 -1.86 -5.80 -11.35
CA PRO A 241 -2.57 -6.98 -10.88
C PRO A 241 -4.03 -7.01 -11.35
N LYS A 242 -4.56 -8.19 -11.70
CA LYS A 242 -5.96 -8.30 -12.17
C LYS A 242 -6.99 -8.14 -11.07
N ASP A 243 -6.80 -8.85 -9.95
CA ASP A 243 -7.68 -8.80 -8.79
C ASP A 243 -6.85 -8.66 -7.50
N PRO A 244 -6.26 -7.48 -7.26
CA PRO A 244 -5.42 -7.28 -6.09
C PRO A 244 -6.26 -7.28 -4.82
N GLN A 245 -5.81 -8.07 -3.85
CA GLN A 245 -6.38 -8.15 -2.52
C GLN A 245 -5.26 -8.28 -1.49
N ILE A 246 -5.56 -7.97 -0.23
CA ILE A 246 -4.61 -8.21 0.86
C ILE A 246 -4.39 -9.72 0.99
N SER A 247 -3.13 -10.15 1.01
CA SER A 247 -2.77 -11.57 1.11
C SER A 247 -3.51 -12.26 2.27
N PRO A 248 -4.14 -13.43 2.05
CA PRO A 248 -4.84 -14.18 3.10
C PRO A 248 -3.95 -14.48 4.31
N MET A 249 -2.65 -14.70 4.10
CA MET A 249 -1.68 -14.92 5.17
C MET A 249 -1.46 -13.68 6.04
N VAL A 250 -1.41 -12.49 5.42
CA VAL A 250 -1.32 -11.23 6.15
C VAL A 250 -2.60 -11.00 6.96
N SER A 251 -3.76 -11.25 6.36
CA SER A 251 -5.06 -11.14 7.03
C SER A 251 -5.20 -12.12 8.20
N LEU A 252 -4.73 -13.36 8.07
CA LEU A 252 -4.73 -14.35 9.15
C LEU A 252 -3.81 -13.93 10.30
N TRP A 253 -2.57 -13.57 9.98
CA TRP A 253 -1.53 -13.19 10.95
C TRP A 253 -1.86 -11.92 11.73
N LYS A 254 -2.44 -10.92 11.05
CA LYS A 254 -2.82 -9.64 11.67
C LYS A 254 -4.26 -9.64 12.22
N GLY A 255 -5.07 -10.61 11.82
CA GLY A 255 -6.42 -10.84 12.33
C GLY A 255 -6.44 -11.83 13.49
N ILE A 256 -7.14 -12.95 13.32
CA ILE A 256 -7.50 -13.89 14.39
C ILE A 256 -6.31 -14.54 15.10
N ALA A 257 -5.14 -14.63 14.47
CA ALA A 257 -3.94 -15.18 15.11
C ALA A 257 -3.52 -14.37 16.34
N LYS A 258 -3.79 -13.05 16.37
CA LYS A 258 -3.45 -12.18 17.51
C LYS A 258 -4.27 -12.50 18.77
N PRO A 259 -5.62 -12.46 18.76
CA PRO A 259 -6.41 -12.80 19.95
C PRO A 259 -6.22 -14.27 20.35
N LEU A 260 -6.05 -15.20 19.40
CA LEU A 260 -5.74 -16.61 19.72
C LEU A 260 -4.39 -16.75 20.42
N GLY A 261 -3.37 -16.03 19.97
CA GLY A 261 -2.06 -16.00 20.64
C GLY A 261 -2.15 -15.44 22.06
N VAL A 262 -2.92 -14.37 22.27
CA VAL A 262 -3.16 -13.81 23.62
C VAL A 262 -3.91 -14.79 24.51
N ALA A 263 -4.95 -15.45 23.98
CA ALA A 263 -5.71 -16.46 24.72
C ALA A 263 -4.82 -17.66 25.10
N ALA A 264 -3.98 -18.14 24.18
CA ALA A 264 -3.03 -19.21 24.45
C ALA A 264 -2.02 -18.83 25.54
N MET A 265 -1.46 -17.61 25.49
CA MET A 265 -0.56 -17.12 26.56
C MET A 265 -1.26 -17.06 27.92
N ALA A 266 -2.50 -16.57 27.97
CA ALA A 266 -3.29 -16.52 29.20
C ALA A 266 -3.60 -17.92 29.75
N LEU A 267 -3.99 -18.86 28.88
CA LEU A 267 -4.23 -20.25 29.26
C LEU A 267 -2.97 -20.93 29.78
N THR A 268 -1.82 -20.74 29.13
CA THR A 268 -0.54 -21.28 29.60
C THR A 268 -0.14 -20.71 30.95
N ALA A 269 -0.33 -19.40 31.17
CA ALA A 269 -0.05 -18.77 32.46
C ALA A 269 -0.96 -19.33 33.57
N LEU A 270 -2.25 -19.48 33.31
CA LEU A 270 -3.21 -20.09 34.24
C LEU A 270 -2.86 -21.55 34.53
N ALA A 271 -2.58 -22.34 33.49
CA ALA A 271 -2.18 -23.73 33.63
C ALA A 271 -0.89 -23.86 34.45
N GLY A 272 0.11 -23.02 34.18
CA GLY A 272 1.35 -22.98 34.95
C GLY A 272 1.12 -22.61 36.42
N PHE A 273 0.27 -21.61 36.69
CA PHE A 273 -0.10 -21.22 38.05
C PHE A 273 -0.79 -22.37 38.81
N PHE A 274 -1.80 -23.00 38.21
CA PHE A 274 -2.53 -24.10 38.85
C PHE A 274 -1.69 -25.38 38.96
N HIS A 275 -0.82 -25.66 37.99
CA HIS A 275 0.15 -26.75 38.06
C HIS A 275 1.09 -26.54 39.25
N TYR A 276 1.69 -25.34 39.35
CA TYR A 276 2.57 -25.01 40.46
C TYR A 276 1.85 -25.06 41.82
N ALA A 277 0.63 -24.51 41.91
CA ALA A 277 -0.15 -24.51 43.14
C ALA A 277 -0.58 -25.92 43.60
N ARG A 278 -0.80 -26.85 42.66
CA ARG A 278 -1.26 -28.22 42.96
C ARG A 278 -0.12 -29.22 43.15
N VAL A 279 0.87 -29.20 42.26
CA VAL A 279 1.98 -30.16 42.26
C VAL A 279 3.11 -29.69 43.18
N GLY A 280 3.25 -28.37 43.38
CA GLY A 280 4.32 -27.81 44.19
C GLY A 280 5.65 -27.75 43.44
N ARG A 281 6.73 -27.54 44.20
CA ARG A 281 8.10 -27.61 43.68
C ARG A 281 8.49 -29.06 43.51
N ASN A 282 9.30 -29.33 42.48
CA ASN A 282 10.02 -30.59 42.43
C ASN A 282 11.21 -30.49 43.39
N GLU A 283 11.09 -31.12 44.54
CA GLU A 283 12.13 -31.19 45.56
C GLU A 283 12.83 -32.55 45.45
N VAL A 284 14.14 -32.59 45.71
CA VAL A 284 14.89 -33.85 45.74
C VAL A 284 14.43 -34.63 46.98
N ASP A 285 13.92 -35.84 46.79
CA ASP A 285 13.56 -36.69 47.92
C ASP A 285 14.75 -37.55 48.38
N GLU A 286 14.64 -38.15 49.57
CA GLU A 286 15.71 -39.01 50.12
C GLU A 286 15.99 -40.25 49.24
N GLU A 287 15.07 -40.66 48.37
CA GLU A 287 15.23 -41.76 47.42
C GLU A 287 16.07 -41.33 46.20
N ASP A 288 15.87 -40.11 45.72
CA ASP A 288 16.69 -39.45 44.69
C ASP A 288 18.13 -39.22 45.20
N GLU A 289 18.31 -38.78 46.45
CA GLU A 289 19.64 -38.67 47.08
C GLU A 289 20.33 -40.04 47.20
N ARG A 290 19.60 -41.07 47.65
CA ARG A 290 20.15 -42.44 47.73
C ARG A 290 20.55 -43.00 46.37
N ARG A 291 19.75 -42.79 45.33
CA ARG A 291 20.10 -43.20 43.95
C ARG A 291 21.36 -42.50 43.45
N ALA A 292 21.49 -41.20 43.70
CA ALA A 292 22.70 -40.46 43.35
C ALA A 292 23.94 -41.01 44.10
N GLU A 293 23.80 -41.34 45.39
CA GLU A 293 24.88 -41.97 46.16
C GLU A 293 25.26 -43.38 45.69
N GLU A 294 24.30 -44.16 45.19
CA GLU A 294 24.54 -45.48 44.60
C GLU A 294 25.26 -45.37 43.25
N GLU A 295 24.87 -44.43 42.39
CA GLU A 295 25.54 -44.17 41.11
C GLU A 295 27.00 -43.73 41.31
N ILE A 296 27.28 -42.84 42.28
CA ILE A 296 28.64 -42.41 42.64
C ILE A 296 29.49 -43.58 43.15
N ARG A 297 28.88 -44.59 43.78
CA ARG A 297 29.57 -45.78 44.30
C ARG A 297 29.94 -46.80 43.23
N HIS A 298 29.40 -46.66 42.01
CA HIS A 298 29.56 -47.61 40.89
C HIS A 298 30.48 -47.10 39.76
N GLU A 299 31.05 -45.91 39.87
CA GLU A 299 32.21 -45.41 39.07
C GLU A 299 33.56 -45.69 39.77
#